data_AF-A0A1J5EB91-F1
#
_entry.id   AF-A0A1J5EB91-F1
#
_cell.length_a   1.000
_cell.length_b   1.000
_cell.length_c   1.000
_cell.angle_alpha   90.00
_cell.angle_beta   90.00
_cell.angle_gamma   90.00
#
_symmetry.space_group_name_H-M   'P 1'
#
loop_
_entity.id
_entity.type
_entity.pdbx_description
1 polymer ?
#
loop_
_entity_poly.entity_id
_entity_poly.type
_entity_poly.pdbx_seq_one_letter_code
_entity_poly.pdbx_strand_id
1 'polypeptide(L)' 'MKTDERSICALCGHASNDKFIGGICPRCNLTYWKCGNCGFLVTAAASPDRCPSCSAQCEFKNVTCYTPECGGPDNIDPRL' A
#
# COMPACT_ATOMS: atom_id res chain seq x y z
N MET A 1 -7.26 21.20 -20.28
CA MET A 1 -7.25 20.51 -18.96
C MET A 1 -6.76 19.09 -19.19
N LYS A 2 -5.48 18.81 -18.91
CA LYS A 2 -5.00 17.43 -18.78
C LYS A 2 -4.87 17.21 -17.27
N THR A 3 -5.77 16.43 -16.71
CA THR A 3 -5.70 16.02 -15.32
C THR A 3 -4.35 15.32 -15.15
N ASP A 4 -3.59 15.75 -14.15
CA ASP A 4 -2.25 15.25 -13.90
C ASP A 4 -2.35 13.82 -13.34
N GLU A 5 -2.37 12.81 -14.22
CA GLU A 5 -2.51 11.39 -13.86
C GLU A 5 -1.21 10.78 -13.29
N ARG A 6 -0.33 11.61 -12.73
CA ARG A 6 0.94 11.18 -12.15
C ARG A 6 0.67 10.45 -10.85
N SER A 7 1.05 9.18 -10.79
CA SER A 7 1.06 8.41 -9.55
C SER A 7 2.32 8.76 -8.77
N ILE A 8 2.14 9.44 -7.63
CA ILE A 8 3.22 9.69 -6.69
C ILE A 8 3.20 8.55 -5.67
N CYS A 9 4.35 8.20 -5.12
CA CYS A 9 4.43 7.22 -4.05
C CYS A 9 4.53 7.94 -2.71
N ALA A 10 3.54 7.78 -1.83
CA ALA A 10 3.51 8.34 -0.48
C ALA A 10 4.70 7.92 0.40
N LEU A 11 5.38 6.82 0.08
CA LEU A 11 6.48 6.28 0.87
C LEU A 11 7.85 6.87 0.49
N CYS A 12 8.08 7.15 -0.79
CA CYS A 12 9.41 7.59 -1.27
C CYS A 12 9.37 8.84 -2.17
N GLY A 13 8.19 9.39 -2.46
CA GLY A 13 8.00 10.56 -3.33
C GLY A 13 8.26 10.30 -4.81
N HIS A 14 8.40 9.04 -5.23
CA HIS A 14 8.58 8.73 -6.65
C HIS A 14 7.31 9.03 -7.43
N ALA A 15 7.41 9.97 -8.37
CA ALA A 15 6.35 10.27 -9.32
C ALA A 15 6.58 9.47 -10.62
N SER A 16 5.55 8.77 -11.07
CA SER A 16 5.52 8.09 -12.37
C SER A 16 4.28 8.50 -13.15
N ASN A 17 4.39 8.54 -14.48
CA ASN A 17 3.24 8.68 -15.36
C ASN A 17 2.49 7.34 -15.53
N ASP A 18 3.13 6.23 -15.16
CA ASP A 18 2.53 4.90 -15.19
C ASP A 18 1.86 4.56 -13.86
N LYS A 19 0.74 3.84 -13.92
CA LYS A 19 0.06 3.32 -12.72
C LYS A 19 0.93 2.26 -12.05
N PHE A 20 1.01 2.31 -10.73
CA PHE A 20 1.68 1.27 -9.94
C PHE A 20 0.90 -0.05 -10.06
N ILE A 21 1.58 -1.10 -10.49
CA ILE A 21 0.99 -2.44 -10.62
C ILE A 21 0.74 -2.99 -9.21
N GLY A 22 -0.53 -3.26 -8.88
CA GLY A 22 -0.90 -3.73 -7.54
C GLY A 22 -0.54 -2.77 -6.41
N GLY A 23 -0.43 -1.46 -6.70
CA GLY A 23 -0.03 -0.41 -5.75
C GLY A 23 1.35 -0.60 -5.13
N ILE A 24 2.22 -1.35 -5.81
CA ILE A 24 3.63 -1.49 -5.47
C ILE A 24 4.41 -0.44 -6.25
N CYS A 25 5.11 0.43 -5.54
CA CYS A 25 5.94 1.45 -6.19
C CYS A 25 7.12 0.79 -6.92
N PRO A 26 7.38 1.07 -8.21
CA PRO A 26 8.48 0.45 -8.95
C PRO A 26 9.87 0.88 -8.45
N ARG A 27 9.96 1.95 -7.66
CA ARG A 27 11.24 2.46 -7.14
C ARG A 27 11.62 1.83 -5.81
N CYS A 28 10.74 1.90 -4.82
CA CYS A 28 11.03 1.37 -3.48
C CYS A 28 10.48 -0.04 -3.28
N ASN A 29 9.63 -0.53 -4.18
CA ASN A 29 8.98 -1.84 -4.10
C ASN A 29 8.20 -2.03 -2.79
N LEU A 30 7.56 -0.98 -2.25
CA LEU A 30 6.81 -1.04 -0.99
C LEU A 30 5.30 -0.81 -1.19
N THR A 31 4.50 -1.38 -0.30
CA THR A 31 3.02 -1.25 -0.24
C THR A 31 2.53 -1.39 1.22
N TYR A 32 1.24 -1.10 1.47
CA TYR A 32 0.65 -1.16 2.82
C TYR A 32 -0.03 -2.50 3.08
N TRP A 33 0.35 -3.13 4.19
CA TRP A 33 -0.20 -4.40 4.65
C TRP A 33 -0.85 -4.24 6.01
N LYS A 34 -2.04 -4.80 6.18
CA LYS A 34 -2.76 -4.82 7.46
C LYS A 34 -2.86 -6.24 7.98
N CYS A 35 -2.44 -6.44 9.22
CA CYS A 35 -2.59 -7.70 9.92
C CYS A 35 -4.08 -8.03 10.08
N GLY A 36 -4.53 -9.16 9.56
CA GLY A 36 -5.91 -9.62 9.68
C GLY A 36 -6.32 -10.01 11.11
N ASN A 37 -5.36 -10.20 12.00
CA ASN A 37 -5.61 -10.59 13.40
C ASN A 37 -5.74 -9.38 14.34
N CYS A 38 -4.73 -8.49 14.36
CA CYS A 38 -4.71 -7.35 15.29
C CYS A 38 -4.90 -5.98 14.62
N GLY A 39 -4.97 -5.92 13.29
CA GLY A 39 -5.10 -4.66 12.54
C GLY A 39 -3.80 -3.85 12.40
N PHE A 40 -2.66 -4.38 12.83
CA PHE A 40 -1.36 -3.71 12.69
C PHE A 40 -1.02 -3.42 11.22
N LEU A 41 -0.68 -2.16 10.93
CA LEU A 41 -0.24 -1.72 9.62
C LEU A 41 1.27 -1.80 9.49
N VAL A 42 1.75 -2.46 8.45
CA VAL A 42 3.16 -2.58 8.11
C VAL A 42 3.39 -2.21 6.66
N THR A 43 4.47 -1.47 6.42
CA THR A 43 4.90 -1.11 5.07
C THR A 43 6.02 -2.02 4.64
N ALA A 44 5.78 -2.84 3.62
CA ALA A 44 6.76 -3.83 3.16
C ALA A 44 6.54 -4.19 1.68
N ALA A 45 7.56 -4.76 1.05
CA ALA A 45 7.46 -5.28 -0.31
C ALA A 45 6.58 -6.52 -0.43
N ALA A 46 6.53 -7.32 0.63
CA ALA A 46 5.73 -8.52 0.74
C ALA A 46 5.14 -8.60 2.15
N SER A 47 4.03 -9.34 2.28
CA SER A 47 3.43 -9.66 3.57
C SER A 47 4.43 -10.39 4.47
N PRO A 48 4.65 -9.95 5.72
CA PRO A 48 5.46 -10.71 6.66
C PRO A 48 4.70 -11.93 7.19
N ASP A 49 5.39 -13.05 7.40
CA ASP A 49 4.78 -14.26 7.98
C ASP A 49 4.34 -14.05 9.43
N ARG A 50 5.11 -13.26 10.19
CA ARG A 50 4.88 -13.00 11.61
C ARG A 50 4.62 -11.53 11.86
N CYS A 51 3.51 -11.23 12.53
CA CYS A 51 3.17 -9.86 12.88
C CYS A 51 4.06 -9.35 14.02
N PRO A 52 4.72 -8.18 13.87
CA PRO A 52 5.57 -7.63 14.93
C PRO A 52 4.79 -7.08 16.12
N SER A 53 3.49 -6.79 15.95
CA SER A 53 2.62 -6.28 17.02
C SER A 53 2.07 -7.39 17.90
N CYS A 54 1.47 -8.43 17.31
CA CYS A 54 0.87 -9.53 18.08
C CYS A 54 1.77 -10.77 18.19
N SER A 55 2.94 -10.78 17.54
CA SER A 55 3.91 -11.89 17.59
C SER A 55 3.29 -13.26 17.23
N ALA A 56 2.33 -13.27 16.31
CA ALA A 56 1.69 -14.47 15.80
C ALA A 56 1.87 -14.56 14.27
N GLN A 57 1.75 -15.77 13.73
CA GLN A 57 1.59 -15.94 12.28
C GLN A 57 0.22 -15.41 11.89
N CYS A 58 0.18 -14.47 10.94
CA CYS A 58 -1.05 -13.78 10.58
C CYS A 58 -1.10 -13.57 9.07
N GLU A 59 -2.31 -13.68 8.51
CA GLU A 59 -2.54 -13.23 7.14
C GLU A 59 -2.51 -11.70 7.10
N PHE A 60 -1.71 -11.16 6.18
CA PHE A 60 -1.66 -9.72 5.93
C PHE A 60 -2.41 -9.41 4.65
N LYS A 61 -3.38 -8.51 4.76
CA LYS A 61 -4.16 -8.03 3.62
C LYS A 61 -3.50 -6.78 3.07
N ASN A 62 -3.36 -6.70 1.75
CA ASN A 62 -2.95 -5.45 1.15
C ASN A 62 -4.10 -4.45 1.27
N VAL A 63 -3.82 -3.31 1.90
CA VAL A 63 -4.79 -2.24 2.15
C VAL A 63 -4.41 -0.95 1.44
N THR A 64 -3.46 -1.01 0.51
CA THR A 64 -3.20 0.11 -0.39
C THR A 64 -4.45 0.37 -1.22
N CYS A 65 -4.90 1.61 -1.22
CA CYS A 65 -6.00 2.04 -2.04
C CYS A 65 -5.60 1.98 -3.53
N TYR A 66 -6.34 1.25 -4.35
CA TYR A 66 -6.02 1.09 -5.77
C TYR A 66 -6.93 1.89 -6.70
N THR A 67 -8.01 2.45 -6.17
CA THR A 67 -8.96 3.24 -6.95
C THR A 67 -8.81 4.73 -6.63
N PRO A 68 -9.08 5.64 -7.58
CA PRO A 68 -9.13 7.06 -7.30
C PRO A 68 -10.14 7.42 -6.20
N GLU A 69 -11.22 6.63 -6.07
CA GLU A 69 -12.32 6.85 -5.13
C GLU A 69 -11.92 6.67 -3.65
N CYS A 70 -10.94 5.81 -3.36
CA CYS A 70 -10.40 5.65 -2.00
C CYS A 70 -9.18 6.56 -1.72
N GLY A 71 -8.78 7.40 -2.69
CA GLY A 71 -7.62 8.31 -2.57
C GLY A 71 -6.38 7.90 -3.37
N GLY A 72 -6.43 6.82 -4.16
CA GLY A 72 -5.30 6.30 -4.92
C GLY A 72 -4.22 5.60 -4.08
N PRO A 73 -3.15 5.10 -4.73
CA PRO A 73 -2.09 4.28 -4.11
C PRO A 73 -1.28 4.99 -3.01
N ASP A 74 -1.47 6.29 -2.86
CA ASP A 74 -0.95 7.10 -1.76
C ASP A 74 -1.71 6.93 -0.44
N ASN A 75 -2.89 6.29 -0.47
CA ASN A 75 -3.77 6.17 0.67
C ASN A 75 -3.98 4.71 1.10
N ILE A 76 -4.38 4.54 2.35
CA ILE A 76 -4.90 3.28 2.86
C ILE A 76 -6.39 3.26 2.56
N ASP A 77 -6.90 2.17 1.98
CA ASP A 77 -8.33 2.01 1.75
C ASP A 77 -9.06 1.98 3.11
N PRO A 78 -9.89 2.99 3.43
CA PRO A 78 -10.58 3.07 4.72
C PRO A 78 -11.61 1.95 4.93
N ARG A 79 -11.92 1.18 3.89
CA ARG A 79 -12.87 0.04 3.94
C ARG A 79 -12.20 -1.27 4.35
N LEU A 80 -10.87 -1.34 4.38
CA LEU A 80 -10.08 -2.54 4.69
C LEU A 80 -9.40 -2.46 6.07
#